data_AF-A0A2U3B2L4-F1
#
_entry.id   AF-A0A2U3B2L4-F1
#
_cell.length_a   1.000
_cell.length_b   1.000
_cell.length_c   1.000
_cell.angle_alpha   90.00
_cell.angle_beta   90.00
_cell.angle_gamma   90.00
#
_symmetry.space_group_name_H-M   'P 1'
#
loop_
_entity.id
_entity.type
_entity.pdbx_description
1 polymer ?
#
loop_
_entity_poly.entity_id
_entity_poly.type
_entity_poly.pdbx_seq_one_letter_code
_entity_poly.pdbx_strand_id
1 'polypeptide(L)'
;MTIKTAKTKDISIESFVEGENSEHVVLVTHLQNNQLQVSSVYQPLFVADDDKRSVHKLISIELTILIPEHLNIIITSNIASVFITGSYNQVTTELINGSFQSKNFQGNLLVNTIHGDIHVATNLVTVQASSKHGDVKQEVLTQGSREILLNSINGNITVTKTE
;
A
#
# COMPACT_ATOMS: atom_id res chain seq x y z
N MET A 1 -2.53 6.04 0.11
CA MET A 1 -3.35 5.01 0.77
C MET A 1 -2.76 4.73 2.14
N THR A 2 -3.58 4.82 3.18
CA THR A 2 -3.21 4.59 4.58
C THR A 2 -4.04 3.43 5.11
N ILE A 3 -3.39 2.39 5.64
CA ILE A 3 -4.06 1.23 6.24
C ILE A 3 -3.62 1.07 7.68
N LYS A 4 -4.59 0.92 8.58
CA LYS A 4 -4.36 0.73 10.01
C LYS A 4 -5.15 -0.47 10.51
N THR A 5 -4.64 -1.11 11.54
CA THR A 5 -5.35 -2.19 12.24
C THR A 5 -5.81 -1.72 13.61
N ALA A 6 -6.90 -2.28 14.10
CA ALA A 6 -7.41 -2.07 15.45
C ALA A 6 -8.12 -3.31 15.97
N LYS A 7 -8.31 -3.37 17.30
CA LYS A 7 -9.15 -4.37 17.97
C LYS A 7 -10.63 -4.08 17.73
N THR A 8 -11.06 -4.27 16.49
CA THR A 8 -12.42 -4.07 16.01
C THR A 8 -12.90 -5.30 15.24
N LYS A 9 -14.21 -5.42 15.03
CA LYS A 9 -14.82 -6.40 14.12
C LYS A 9 -15.21 -5.77 12.78
N ASP A 10 -15.16 -4.45 12.69
CA ASP A 10 -15.63 -3.70 11.55
C ASP A 10 -14.47 -3.27 10.66
N ILE A 11 -14.72 -3.20 9.36
CA ILE A 11 -13.84 -2.58 8.38
C ILE A 11 -14.42 -1.21 8.04
N SER A 12 -13.63 -0.15 8.22
CA SER A 12 -13.97 1.21 7.80
C SER A 12 -13.09 1.63 6.64
N ILE A 13 -13.69 2.22 5.61
CA ILE A 13 -12.98 2.73 4.44
C ILE A 13 -13.50 4.14 4.17
N GLU A 14 -12.59 5.10 4.18
CA GLU A 14 -12.86 6.49 3.84
C GLU A 14 -12.06 6.83 2.58
N SER A 15 -12.73 7.44 1.60
CA SER A 15 -12.11 7.93 0.38
C SER A 15 -12.30 9.44 0.27
N PHE A 16 -11.21 10.15 0.04
CA PHE A 16 -11.22 11.56 -0.29
C PHE A 16 -10.68 11.72 -1.70
N VAL A 17 -11.49 12.32 -2.59
CA VAL A 17 -11.15 12.49 -3.99
C VAL A 17 -11.16 13.98 -4.31
N GLU A 18 -10.07 14.45 -4.88
CA GLU A 18 -9.93 15.83 -5.36
C GLU A 18 -9.49 15.83 -6.82
N GLY A 19 -9.82 16.91 -7.52
CA GLY A 19 -9.47 17.11 -8.92
C GLY A 19 -10.68 17.11 -9.83
N GLU A 20 -10.41 17.21 -11.12
CA GLU A 20 -11.44 17.32 -12.13
C GLU A 20 -12.17 16.00 -12.34
N ASN A 21 -13.50 16.02 -12.44
CA ASN A 21 -14.35 14.82 -12.53
C ASN A 21 -14.28 13.92 -11.28
N SER A 22 -13.84 14.47 -10.14
CA SER A 22 -13.80 13.75 -8.86
C SER A 22 -15.17 13.25 -8.42
N GLU A 23 -16.24 13.97 -8.78
CA GLU A 23 -17.64 13.58 -8.56
C GLU A 23 -18.05 12.30 -9.30
N HIS A 24 -17.28 11.90 -10.31
CA HIS A 24 -17.50 10.67 -11.08
C HIS A 24 -16.67 9.50 -10.58
N VAL A 25 -15.78 9.68 -9.61
CA VAL A 25 -15.03 8.59 -8.99
C VAL A 25 -15.84 7.99 -7.85
N VAL A 26 -16.02 6.68 -7.88
CA VAL A 26 -16.73 5.93 -6.83
C VAL A 26 -15.86 4.81 -6.28
N LEU A 27 -16.04 4.53 -4.99
CA LEU A 27 -15.50 3.35 -4.34
C LEU A 27 -16.46 2.17 -4.53
N VAL A 28 -15.98 1.10 -5.14
CA VAL A 28 -16.72 -0.15 -5.33
C VAL A 28 -16.14 -1.20 -4.39
N THR A 29 -17.03 -1.83 -3.63
CA THR A 29 -16.68 -2.92 -2.72
C THR A 29 -17.42 -4.19 -3.11
N HIS A 30 -16.72 -5.32 -3.16
CA HIS A 30 -17.31 -6.61 -3.46
C HIS A 30 -16.86 -7.64 -2.41
N LEU A 31 -17.81 -8.25 -1.71
CA LEU A 31 -17.55 -9.29 -0.71
C LEU A 31 -17.91 -10.65 -1.30
N GLN A 32 -16.90 -11.50 -1.50
CA GLN A 32 -17.10 -12.88 -1.95
C GLN A 32 -16.09 -13.79 -1.29
N ASN A 33 -16.51 -15.01 -0.89
CA ASN A 33 -15.63 -16.02 -0.29
C ASN A 33 -14.79 -15.49 0.89
N ASN A 34 -15.40 -14.63 1.73
CA ASN A 34 -14.74 -14.00 2.87
C ASN A 34 -13.56 -13.08 2.50
N GLN A 35 -13.53 -12.60 1.26
CA GLN A 35 -12.59 -11.61 0.74
C GLN A 35 -13.36 -10.33 0.39
N LEU A 36 -12.98 -9.22 1.01
CA LEU A 36 -13.46 -7.89 0.65
C LEU A 36 -12.53 -7.28 -0.39
N GLN A 37 -12.99 -7.16 -1.62
CA GLN A 37 -12.31 -6.40 -2.66
C GLN A 37 -12.77 -4.94 -2.61
N VAL A 38 -11.82 -4.02 -2.70
CA VAL A 38 -12.05 -2.57 -2.72
C VAL A 38 -11.37 -2.00 -3.95
N SER A 39 -12.07 -1.17 -4.72
CA SER A 39 -11.52 -0.56 -5.94
C SER A 39 -12.10 0.85 -6.12
N SER A 40 -11.29 1.78 -6.61
CA SER A 40 -11.76 3.10 -7.04
C SER A 40 -11.90 3.10 -8.55
N VAL A 41 -13.07 3.44 -9.05
CA VAL A 41 -13.38 3.43 -10.49
C VAL A 41 -14.14 4.69 -10.87
N TYR A 42 -13.99 5.14 -12.12
CA TYR A 42 -14.94 6.08 -12.69
C TYR A 42 -16.30 5.40 -12.88
N GLN A 43 -17.38 6.16 -12.68
CA GLN A 43 -18.73 5.68 -12.97
C GLN A 43 -18.81 5.20 -14.43
N PRO A 44 -19.47 4.08 -14.72
CA PRO A 44 -19.49 3.49 -16.07
C PRO A 44 -20.00 4.42 -17.19
N LEU A 45 -20.80 5.44 -16.84
CA LEU A 45 -21.36 6.42 -17.78
C LEU A 45 -20.49 7.66 -17.98
N PHE A 46 -19.38 7.79 -17.24
CA PHE A 46 -18.45 8.90 -17.41
C PHE A 46 -17.65 8.71 -18.70
N VAL A 47 -17.70 9.71 -19.57
CA VAL A 47 -16.86 9.82 -20.76
C VAL A 47 -15.98 11.03 -20.55
N ALA A 48 -14.66 10.83 -20.48
CA ALA A 48 -13.72 11.93 -20.36
C ALA A 48 -13.75 12.78 -21.64
N ASP A 49 -13.72 14.10 -21.49
CA ASP A 49 -13.63 15.02 -22.63
C ASP A 49 -12.33 14.77 -23.41
N ASP A 50 -12.45 14.50 -24.71
CA ASP A 50 -11.34 14.27 -25.64
C ASP A 50 -10.69 15.61 -26.05
N ASP A 51 -10.35 16.45 -25.06
CA ASP A 51 -9.63 17.69 -25.32
C ASP A 51 -8.12 17.43 -25.22
N LYS A 52 -7.42 17.56 -26.35
CA LYS A 52 -5.95 17.42 -26.51
C LYS A 52 -5.13 18.45 -25.71
N ARG A 53 -5.79 19.30 -24.92
CA ARG A 53 -5.19 20.19 -23.90
C ARG A 53 -5.33 19.69 -22.45
N SER A 54 -6.01 18.57 -22.23
CA SER A 54 -6.33 17.97 -20.93
C SER A 54 -5.25 17.04 -20.36
N VAL A 55 -4.04 17.05 -20.92
CA VAL A 55 -2.98 16.04 -20.68
C VAL A 55 -2.45 16.04 -19.23
N HIS A 56 -2.94 16.92 -18.33
CA HIS A 56 -2.59 16.96 -16.91
C HIS A 56 -3.78 17.19 -15.96
N LYS A 57 -4.99 16.73 -16.30
CA LYS A 57 -6.13 16.75 -15.36
C LYS A 57 -5.92 15.68 -14.28
N LEU A 58 -5.22 16.05 -13.21
CA LEU A 58 -4.88 15.15 -12.11
C LEU A 58 -6.07 14.98 -11.16
N ILE A 59 -6.57 13.75 -11.03
CA ILE A 59 -7.33 13.34 -9.86
C ILE A 59 -6.36 12.79 -8.82
N SER A 60 -6.57 13.19 -7.57
CA SER A 60 -5.92 12.60 -6.40
C SER A 60 -6.95 11.81 -5.60
N ILE A 61 -6.61 10.58 -5.22
CA ILE A 61 -7.45 9.73 -4.38
C ILE A 61 -6.67 9.38 -3.12
N GLU A 62 -7.16 9.82 -1.98
CA GLU A 62 -6.71 9.38 -0.67
C GLU A 62 -7.67 8.32 -0.14
N LEU A 63 -7.12 7.17 0.26
CA LEU A 63 -7.86 6.08 0.89
C LEU A 63 -7.32 5.89 2.30
N THR A 64 -8.20 5.95 3.30
CA THR A 64 -7.91 5.60 4.69
C THR A 64 -8.73 4.38 5.08
N ILE A 65 -8.07 3.30 5.45
CA ILE A 65 -8.68 2.00 5.72
C ILE A 65 -8.33 1.59 7.15
N LEU A 66 -9.34 1.31 7.96
CA LEU A 66 -9.20 0.70 9.29
C LEU A 66 -9.78 -0.71 9.25
N ILE A 67 -8.99 -1.70 9.65
CA ILE A 67 -9.40 -3.10 9.63
C ILE A 67 -9.15 -3.79 10.98
N PRO A 68 -9.77 -4.96 11.23
CA PRO A 68 -9.38 -5.85 12.32
C PRO A 68 -7.90 -6.25 12.25
N GLU A 69 -7.27 -6.40 13.42
CA GLU A 69 -5.94 -7.03 13.53
C GLU A 69 -5.95 -8.47 12.96
N HIS A 70 -4.77 -8.93 12.53
CA HIS A 70 -4.55 -10.32 12.08
C HIS A 70 -5.31 -10.72 10.82
N LEU A 71 -5.51 -9.78 9.90
CA LEU A 71 -6.00 -10.08 8.54
C LEU A 71 -4.83 -10.24 7.54
N ASN A 72 -5.15 -10.91 6.43
CA ASN A 72 -4.29 -10.97 5.24
C ASN A 72 -4.71 -9.86 4.27
N ILE A 73 -3.76 -9.15 3.69
CA ILE A 73 -4.03 -8.05 2.75
C ILE A 73 -3.20 -8.22 1.48
N ILE A 74 -3.84 -7.96 0.35
CA ILE A 74 -3.18 -7.82 -0.95
C ILE A 74 -3.49 -6.42 -1.47
N ILE A 75 -2.45 -5.67 -1.81
CA ILE A 75 -2.55 -4.32 -2.37
C ILE A 75 -1.88 -4.34 -3.73
N THR A 76 -2.62 -3.94 -4.77
CA THR A 76 -2.09 -3.80 -6.12
C THR A 76 -2.42 -2.40 -6.63
N SER A 77 -1.43 -1.69 -7.17
CA SER A 77 -1.67 -0.37 -7.77
C SER A 77 -0.65 0.00 -8.83
N ASN A 78 -1.13 0.64 -9.88
CA ASN A 78 -0.26 1.25 -10.89
C ASN A 78 0.39 2.54 -10.38
N ILE A 79 -0.36 3.33 -9.61
CA ILE A 79 0.08 4.61 -9.05
C ILE A 79 -0.48 4.74 -7.64
N ALA A 80 0.32 4.47 -6.61
CA ALA A 80 -0.06 4.72 -5.22
C ALA A 80 1.14 4.68 -4.27
N SER A 81 1.17 5.60 -3.32
CA SER A 81 1.95 5.42 -2.09
C SER A 81 1.12 4.74 -1.01
N VAL A 82 1.70 3.72 -0.38
CA VAL A 82 1.06 2.89 0.63
C VAL A 82 1.75 3.11 1.98
N PHE A 83 0.98 3.47 3.00
CA PHE A 83 1.43 3.59 4.37
C PHE A 83 0.65 2.62 5.26
N ILE A 84 1.34 1.70 5.96
CA ILE A 84 0.68 0.71 6.83
C ILE A 84 1.15 0.80 8.28
N THR A 85 0.23 0.54 9.23
CA THR A 85 0.54 0.48 10.66
C THR A 85 -0.26 -0.58 11.42
N GLY A 86 0.39 -1.22 12.39
CA GLY A 86 -0.22 -2.20 13.29
C GLY A 86 0.02 -3.67 12.89
N SER A 87 -0.91 -4.55 13.27
CA SER A 87 -0.72 -6.01 13.31
C SER A 87 -1.54 -6.76 12.27
N TYR A 88 -0.83 -7.50 11.42
CA TYR A 88 -1.35 -8.27 10.29
C TYR A 88 -0.86 -9.71 10.39
N ASN A 89 -1.52 -10.62 9.67
CA ASN A 89 -0.96 -11.96 9.44
C ASN A 89 0.05 -11.92 8.29
N GLN A 90 -0.41 -11.43 7.14
CA GLN A 90 0.39 -11.25 5.93
C GLN A 90 -0.03 -9.96 5.22
N VAL A 91 0.93 -9.19 4.74
CA VAL A 91 0.70 -8.12 3.76
C VAL A 91 1.51 -8.42 2.51
N THR A 92 0.85 -8.35 1.34
CA THR A 92 1.48 -8.43 0.03
C THR A 92 1.15 -7.16 -0.75
N THR A 93 2.17 -6.50 -1.28
CA THR A 93 2.02 -5.23 -2.00
C THR A 93 2.76 -5.26 -3.34
N GLU A 94 2.06 -4.96 -4.42
CA GLU A 94 2.58 -4.86 -5.79
C GLU A 94 2.34 -3.44 -6.33
N LEU A 95 3.40 -2.64 -6.48
CA LEU A 95 3.31 -1.25 -6.91
C LEU A 95 4.13 -0.99 -8.17
N ILE A 96 3.52 -0.43 -9.22
CA ILE A 96 4.28 0.00 -10.41
C ILE A 96 4.97 1.33 -10.12
N ASN A 97 4.20 2.37 -9.81
CA ASN A 97 4.72 3.70 -9.46
C ASN A 97 4.22 4.09 -8.08
N GLY A 98 5.13 4.26 -7.14
CA GLY A 98 4.79 4.71 -5.79
C GLY A 98 5.50 3.92 -4.71
N SER A 99 5.58 4.56 -3.55
CA SER A 99 6.39 4.10 -2.44
C SER A 99 5.59 3.25 -1.46
N PHE A 100 6.31 2.39 -0.75
CA PHE A 100 5.77 1.67 0.40
C PHE A 100 6.45 2.16 1.67
N GLN A 101 5.65 2.40 2.71
CA GLN A 101 6.16 2.74 4.02
C GLN A 101 5.39 2.01 5.13
N SER A 102 6.10 1.53 6.14
CA SER A 102 5.49 0.96 7.34
C SER A 102 6.05 1.55 8.63
N LYS A 103 5.19 1.68 9.64
CA LYS A 103 5.55 2.08 11.00
C LYS A 103 4.79 1.24 12.01
N ASN A 104 5.48 0.79 13.08
CA ASN A 104 4.89 -0.09 14.10
C ASN A 104 4.19 -1.31 13.47
N PHE A 105 4.82 -1.89 12.44
CA PHE A 105 4.26 -3.01 11.69
C PHE A 105 4.61 -4.33 12.37
N GLN A 106 3.63 -5.23 12.42
CA GLN A 106 3.79 -6.59 12.89
C GLN A 106 3.11 -7.55 11.91
N GLY A 107 3.82 -8.57 11.46
CA GLY A 107 3.30 -9.58 10.54
C GLY A 107 4.36 -10.03 9.55
N ASN A 108 3.98 -10.90 8.63
CA ASN A 108 4.79 -11.21 7.46
C ASN A 108 4.54 -10.18 6.35
N LEU A 109 5.57 -9.85 5.58
CA LEU A 109 5.51 -8.79 4.59
C LEU A 109 6.20 -9.19 3.29
N LEU A 110 5.51 -8.98 2.16
CA LEU A 110 6.08 -9.00 0.82
C LEU A 110 5.76 -7.67 0.14
N VAL A 111 6.80 -6.94 -0.28
CA VAL A 111 6.65 -5.69 -1.03
C VAL A 111 7.47 -5.78 -2.31
N ASN A 112 6.81 -5.53 -3.43
CA ASN A 112 7.41 -5.45 -4.75
C ASN A 112 7.09 -4.09 -5.37
N THR A 113 8.12 -3.35 -5.78
CA THR A 113 7.96 -2.07 -6.50
C THR A 113 8.76 -2.02 -7.81
N ILE A 114 8.22 -1.38 -8.85
CA ILE A 114 9.00 -1.08 -10.07
C ILE A 114 9.69 0.28 -9.93
N HIS A 115 8.92 1.33 -9.62
CA HIS A 115 9.37 2.71 -9.45
C HIS A 115 8.87 3.27 -8.12
N GLY A 116 9.59 3.01 -7.05
CA GLY A 116 9.26 3.58 -5.75
C GLY A 116 10.06 3.01 -4.61
N ASP A 117 10.41 3.88 -3.67
CA ASP A 117 11.20 3.50 -2.51
C ASP A 117 10.38 2.68 -1.51
N ILE A 118 11.08 1.84 -0.76
CA ILE A 118 10.51 1.01 0.30
C ILE A 118 11.16 1.41 1.63
N HIS A 119 10.34 1.80 2.60
CA HIS A 119 10.79 2.18 3.94
C HIS A 119 10.09 1.34 5.01
N VAL A 120 10.83 0.50 5.73
CA VAL A 120 10.25 -0.40 6.74
C VAL A 120 10.94 -0.18 8.09
N ALA A 121 10.15 0.19 9.11
CA ALA A 121 10.60 0.23 10.49
C ALA A 121 10.12 -1.03 11.23
N THR A 122 11.03 -1.89 11.69
CA THR A 122 10.72 -3.19 12.30
C THR A 122 11.82 -3.71 13.23
N ASN A 123 11.54 -4.75 14.04
CA ASN A 123 12.52 -5.49 14.84
C ASN A 123 11.97 -6.90 15.15
N LEU A 124 12.82 -7.84 15.58
CA LEU A 124 12.44 -9.25 15.83
C LEU A 124 11.91 -9.97 14.58
N VAL A 125 12.62 -9.81 13.45
CA VAL A 125 12.22 -10.31 12.14
C VAL A 125 13.44 -10.77 11.34
N THR A 126 13.20 -11.65 10.35
CA THR A 126 14.16 -11.93 9.29
C THR A 126 13.80 -11.09 8.07
N VAL A 127 14.76 -10.32 7.56
CA VAL A 127 14.57 -9.43 6.40
C VAL A 127 15.47 -9.86 5.25
N GLN A 128 14.89 -9.99 4.06
CA GLN A 128 15.60 -10.05 2.79
C GLN A 128 15.19 -8.85 1.95
N ALA A 129 16.15 -8.02 1.58
CA ALA A 129 15.92 -6.81 0.79
C ALA A 129 16.82 -6.82 -0.45
N SER A 130 16.23 -6.55 -1.62
CA SER A 130 16.96 -6.46 -2.88
C SER A 130 16.44 -5.31 -3.75
N SER A 131 17.34 -4.47 -4.25
CA SER A 131 17.02 -3.48 -5.27
C SER A 131 17.96 -3.64 -6.46
N LYS A 132 17.41 -3.57 -7.68
CA LYS A 132 18.21 -3.75 -8.91
C LYS A 132 19.03 -2.50 -9.26
N HIS A 133 18.44 -1.32 -9.11
CA HIS A 133 19.05 -0.04 -9.49
C HIS A 133 19.09 1.00 -8.36
N GLY A 134 18.53 0.71 -7.19
CA GLY A 134 18.58 1.57 -6.01
C GLY A 134 19.49 1.01 -4.91
N ASP A 135 19.72 1.81 -3.87
CA ASP A 135 20.51 1.44 -2.71
C ASP A 135 19.68 0.65 -1.70
N VAL A 136 20.31 -0.31 -1.02
CA VAL A 136 19.73 -1.04 0.11
C VAL A 136 20.47 -0.67 1.39
N LYS A 137 19.76 -0.07 2.34
CA LYS A 137 20.27 0.28 3.67
C LYS A 137 19.46 -0.47 4.73
N GLN A 138 20.12 -1.33 5.50
CA GLN A 138 19.47 -2.13 6.53
C GLN A 138 20.26 -2.05 7.84
N GLU A 139 19.58 -1.66 8.92
CA GLU A 139 20.14 -1.68 10.26
C GLU A 139 20.21 -3.11 10.84
N VAL A 140 20.98 -3.28 11.92
CA VAL A 140 21.11 -4.56 12.62
C VAL A 140 19.84 -4.85 13.42
N LEU A 141 19.05 -5.79 12.93
CA LEU A 141 17.81 -6.23 13.57
C LEU A 141 18.05 -7.44 14.48
N THR A 142 17.19 -7.60 15.48
CA THR A 142 17.13 -8.85 16.26
C THR A 142 16.38 -9.90 15.44
N GLN A 143 16.91 -11.13 15.42
CA GLN A 143 16.29 -12.26 14.73
C GLN A 143 14.94 -12.63 15.36
N GLY A 144 13.98 -13.04 14.53
CA GLY A 144 12.68 -13.51 14.95
C GLY A 144 11.99 -14.34 13.88
N SER A 145 10.81 -14.86 14.20
CA SER A 145 10.12 -15.89 13.39
C SER A 145 9.32 -15.34 12.20
N ARG A 146 9.13 -14.03 12.13
CA ARG A 146 8.42 -13.37 11.01
C ARG A 146 9.38 -13.06 9.87
N GLU A 147 8.85 -13.11 8.65
CA GLU A 147 9.62 -12.89 7.43
C GLU A 147 9.17 -11.63 6.70
N ILE A 148 10.14 -10.85 6.22
CA ILE A 148 9.94 -9.65 5.43
C ILE A 148 10.79 -9.75 4.16
N LEU A 149 10.14 -9.71 3.00
CA LEU A 149 10.74 -9.75 1.68
C LEU A 149 10.46 -8.41 0.98
N LEU A 150 11.51 -7.67 0.64
CA LEU A 150 11.42 -6.35 0.02
C LEU A 150 12.18 -6.36 -1.31
N ASN A 151 11.49 -6.09 -2.41
CA ASN A 151 12.08 -6.06 -3.74
C ASN A 151 11.75 -4.77 -4.47
N SER A 152 12.75 -4.15 -5.08
CA SER A 152 12.55 -3.01 -5.97
C SER A 152 13.37 -3.14 -7.26
N ILE A 153 12.87 -2.55 -8.35
CA ILE A 153 13.65 -2.38 -9.57
C ILE A 153 14.40 -1.04 -9.55
N ASN A 154 13.70 0.09 -9.37
CA ASN A 154 14.26 1.44 -9.48
C ASN A 154 14.07 2.30 -8.21
N GLY A 155 13.87 1.68 -7.05
CA GLY A 155 13.71 2.37 -5.77
C GLY A 155 14.77 1.97 -4.75
N ASN A 156 15.04 2.86 -3.81
CA ASN A 156 15.86 2.58 -2.65
C ASN A 156 15.06 1.79 -1.62
N ILE A 157 15.75 0.95 -0.85
CA ILE A 157 15.16 0.22 0.26
C ILE A 157 15.88 0.64 1.54
N THR A 158 15.10 1.13 2.51
CA THR A 158 15.61 1.47 3.84
C THR A 158 14.86 0.66 4.89
N VAL A 159 15.62 -0.06 5.73
CA VAL A 159 15.10 -0.83 6.85
C VAL A 159 15.73 -0.30 8.13
N THR A 160 14.90 0.23 9.02
CA THR A 160 15.31 0.77 10.31
C THR A 160 14.79 -0.09 11.46
N LYS A 161 15.53 -0.11 12.56
CA LYS A 161 15.17 -0.81 13.77
C LYS A 161 14.15 0.01 14.56
N THR A 162 13.03 -0.59 14.92
CA THR A 162 12.16 -0.04 15.96
C THR A 162 12.68 -0.42 17.34
N GLU A 163 12.70 0.55 18.26
CA GLU A 163 13.04 0.34 19.68
C GLU A 163 12.15 -0.71 20.36
#